data_AF-A0A3N5L5R2-F1
#
_entry.id   AF-A0A3N5L5R2-F1
#
_cell.length_a   1.000
_cell.length_b   1.000
_cell.length_c   1.000
_cell.angle_alpha   90.00
_cell.angle_beta   90.00
_cell.angle_gamma   90.00
#
_symmetry.space_group_name_H-M   'P 1'
#
loop_
_entity.id
_entity.type
_entity.pdbx_description
1 polymer ?
#
loop_
_entity_poly.entity_id
_entity_poly.type
_entity_poly.pdbx_seq_one_letter_code
_entity_poly.pdbx_strand_id
1 'polypeptide(L)'
;MLLHHSRRDTRIDADGAQAPLEEQDRGRWDRDAIAEGLALVQQALGQGRPGPLQVQASIAALHAEASAMEATDWCQIAALYDVLAHRWPSPVIALNRAVAIGMSDGVDVGLAELDRLGPELDGYHLRHAARADLLRRAGRLPEAVCEYDRAISGAGTEPERSYLERRRREVQAGIS
;
A
#
# COMPACT_ATOMS: atom_id res chain seq x y z
N MET A 1 6.50 15.77 1.43
CA MET A 1 6.53 15.40 0.00
C MET A 1 5.21 15.80 -0.65
N LEU A 2 5.24 16.60 -1.73
CA LEU A 2 4.04 17.17 -2.39
C LEU A 2 3.03 16.11 -2.84
N LEU A 3 3.50 15.00 -3.39
CA LEU A 3 2.65 13.86 -3.80
C LEU A 3 1.89 13.20 -2.64
N HIS A 4 2.41 13.27 -1.41
CA HIS A 4 1.61 12.88 -0.25
C HIS A 4 0.63 13.97 0.14
N HIS A 5 1.00 15.25 -0.02
CA HIS A 5 0.19 16.39 0.36
C HIS A 5 -1.02 16.60 -0.56
N SER A 6 -0.92 16.24 -1.84
CA SER A 6 -2.00 16.42 -2.82
C SER A 6 -3.32 15.73 -2.45
N ARG A 7 -3.25 14.68 -1.63
CA ARG A 7 -4.42 13.93 -1.14
C ARG A 7 -4.88 14.33 0.26
N ARG A 8 -4.38 15.43 0.84
CA ARG A 8 -4.63 15.76 2.26
C ARG A 8 -6.14 15.88 2.57
N ASP A 9 -6.91 16.44 1.63
CA ASP A 9 -8.34 16.77 1.81
C ASP A 9 -9.25 15.54 1.65
N THR A 10 -8.67 14.38 1.32
CA THR A 10 -9.36 13.08 1.19
C THR A 10 -8.88 12.05 2.21
N ARG A 11 -7.97 12.40 3.12
CA ARG A 11 -7.45 11.46 4.14
C ARG A 11 -8.42 11.17 5.26
N ILE A 12 -9.51 11.92 5.35
CA ILE A 12 -10.55 11.78 6.34
C ILE A 12 -11.85 11.48 5.58
N ASP A 13 -12.53 10.40 5.95
CA ASP A 13 -13.85 10.05 5.40
C ASP A 13 -14.96 10.92 6.00
N ALA A 14 -16.20 10.72 5.53
CA ALA A 14 -17.36 11.50 5.97
C ALA A 14 -17.67 11.33 7.46
N ASP A 15 -17.20 10.25 8.08
CA ASP A 15 -17.39 9.92 9.49
C ASP A 15 -16.23 10.43 10.37
N GLY A 16 -15.26 11.12 9.78
CA GLY A 16 -14.11 11.67 10.50
C GLY A 16 -12.97 10.67 10.74
N ALA A 17 -13.04 9.46 10.17
CA ALA A 17 -12.02 8.44 10.29
C ALA A 17 -10.96 8.53 9.16
N GLN A 18 -9.79 7.92 9.36
CA GLN A 18 -8.75 7.91 8.32
C GLN A 18 -9.21 7.05 7.14
N ALA A 19 -9.31 7.67 5.97
CA ALA A 19 -9.65 6.99 4.72
C ALA A 19 -8.41 6.27 4.14
N PRO A 20 -8.45 4.95 3.95
CA PRO A 20 -7.42 4.17 3.25
C PRO A 20 -7.22 4.68 1.83
N LEU A 21 -6.01 4.55 1.28
CA LEU A 21 -5.67 5.08 -0.04
C LEU A 21 -6.60 4.59 -1.17
N GLU A 22 -7.14 3.39 -1.05
CA GLU A 22 -8.10 2.80 -2.00
C GLU A 22 -9.51 3.38 -1.91
N GLU A 23 -9.90 3.95 -0.77
CA GLU A 23 -11.21 4.54 -0.56
C GLU A 23 -11.20 6.07 -0.76
N GLN A 24 -10.03 6.66 -0.95
CA GLN A 24 -9.92 8.10 -1.20
C GLN A 24 -10.41 8.44 -2.61
N ASP A 25 -11.34 9.40 -2.70
CA ASP A 25 -11.78 9.96 -3.97
C ASP A 25 -10.63 10.69 -4.67
N ARG A 26 -9.98 9.99 -5.61
CA ARG A 26 -8.86 10.54 -6.39
C ARG A 26 -9.25 11.72 -7.27
N GLY A 27 -10.54 11.88 -7.58
CA GLY A 27 -11.06 13.04 -8.30
C GLY A 27 -10.94 14.35 -7.51
N ARG A 28 -10.81 14.26 -6.18
CA ARG A 28 -10.65 15.41 -5.28
C ARG A 28 -9.20 15.72 -4.92
N TRP A 29 -8.24 14.99 -5.48
CA TRP A 29 -6.83 15.27 -5.23
C TRP A 29 -6.38 16.54 -5.96
N ASP A 30 -5.48 17.29 -5.33
CA ASP A 30 -4.90 18.50 -5.88
C ASP A 30 -4.05 18.17 -7.11
N ARG A 31 -4.62 18.39 -8.30
CA ARG A 31 -4.00 18.10 -9.59
C ARG A 31 -2.76 18.95 -9.83
N ASP A 32 -2.73 20.19 -9.35
CA ASP A 32 -1.59 21.10 -9.53
C ASP A 32 -0.42 20.63 -8.68
N ALA A 33 -0.67 20.26 -7.41
CA ALA A 33 0.33 19.69 -6.53
C ALA A 33 0.85 18.32 -7.01
N ILE A 34 -0.01 17.51 -7.66
CA ILE A 34 0.42 16.28 -8.34
C ILE A 34 1.37 16.64 -9.49
N ALA A 35 0.96 17.50 -10.42
CA ALA A 35 1.77 17.87 -11.57
C ALA A 35 3.15 18.44 -11.16
N GLU A 36 3.18 19.30 -10.15
CA GLU A 36 4.43 19.81 -9.58
C GLU A 36 5.29 18.70 -8.96
N GLY A 37 4.67 17.82 -8.17
CA GLY A 37 5.35 16.67 -7.57
C GLY A 37 5.97 15.75 -8.61
N LEU A 38 5.28 15.48 -9.72
CA LEU A 38 5.77 14.68 -10.83
C LEU A 38 6.97 15.33 -11.53
N ALA A 39 6.90 16.63 -11.81
CA ALA A 39 8.00 17.37 -12.41
C ALA A 39 9.26 17.31 -11.54
N LEU A 40 9.11 17.43 -10.21
CA LEU A 40 10.22 17.32 -9.26
C LEU A 40 10.82 15.91 -9.22
N VAL A 41 10.00 14.87 -9.28
CA VAL A 41 10.49 13.48 -9.36
C VAL A 41 11.29 13.27 -10.64
N GLN A 42 10.76 13.70 -11.79
CA GLN A 42 11.45 13.58 -13.08
C GLN A 42 12.79 14.32 -13.08
N GLN A 43 12.83 15.56 -12.56
CA GLN A 43 14.07 16.33 -12.43
C GLN A 43 15.08 15.61 -11.53
N ALA A 44 14.64 15.06 -10.39
CA ALA A 44 15.51 14.36 -9.47
C ALA A 44 16.07 13.06 -10.07
N LEU A 45 15.29 12.32 -10.85
CA LEU A 45 15.75 11.11 -11.54
C LEU A 45 16.78 11.41 -12.65
N GLY A 46 16.63 12.55 -13.33
CA GLY A 46 17.56 13.01 -14.38
C GLY A 46 19.00 13.22 -13.91
N GLN A 47 19.26 13.22 -12.60
CA GLN A 47 20.61 13.34 -12.01
C GLN A 47 21.41 12.03 -12.01
N GLY A 48 20.83 10.91 -12.47
CA GLY A 48 21.55 9.68 -12.82
C GLY A 48 21.99 8.78 -11.65
N ARG A 49 21.66 9.13 -10.40
CA ARG A 49 21.94 8.32 -9.21
C ARG A 49 20.78 8.41 -8.20
N PRO A 50 19.67 7.71 -8.43
CA PRO A 50 18.54 7.76 -7.51
C PRO A 50 18.90 7.09 -6.17
N GLY A 51 18.76 7.84 -5.08
CA GLY A 51 18.73 7.35 -3.71
C GLY A 51 17.34 6.83 -3.31
N PRO A 52 17.18 6.31 -2.07
CA PRO A 52 15.96 5.64 -1.64
C PRO A 52 14.74 6.57 -1.68
N LEU A 53 14.92 7.85 -1.34
CA LEU A 53 13.85 8.85 -1.38
C LEU A 53 13.38 9.15 -2.81
N GLN A 54 14.28 9.14 -3.79
CA GLN A 54 13.89 9.33 -5.20
C GLN A 54 13.07 8.14 -5.69
N VAL A 55 13.46 6.91 -5.35
CA VAL A 55 12.70 5.71 -5.73
C VAL A 55 11.34 5.66 -5.03
N GLN A 56 11.27 5.99 -3.75
CA GLN A 56 10.01 6.11 -3.01
C GLN A 56 9.10 7.21 -3.56
N ALA A 57 9.67 8.34 -3.99
CA ALA A 57 8.91 9.40 -4.63
C ALA A 57 8.36 8.96 -5.99
N SER A 58 9.10 8.15 -6.76
CA SER A 58 8.58 7.52 -7.98
C SER A 58 7.41 6.57 -7.72
N ILE A 59 7.47 5.75 -6.65
CA ILE A 59 6.34 4.89 -6.26
C ILE A 59 5.11 5.74 -5.91
N ALA A 60 5.31 6.82 -5.15
CA ALA A 60 4.22 7.73 -4.81
C ALA A 60 3.65 8.49 -6.03
N ALA A 61 4.50 8.80 -7.02
CA ALA A 61 4.09 9.41 -8.27
C ALA A 61 3.13 8.50 -9.05
N LEU A 62 3.45 7.20 -9.17
CA LEU A 62 2.60 6.22 -9.85
C LEU A 62 1.23 6.07 -9.19
N HIS A 63 1.18 6.10 -7.86
CA HIS A 63 -0.10 6.16 -7.15
C HIS A 63 -0.86 7.45 -7.41
N ALA A 64 -0.17 8.60 -7.47
CA ALA A 64 -0.79 9.91 -7.66
C ALA A 64 -1.32 10.14 -9.08
N GLU A 65 -0.67 9.56 -10.10
CA GLU A 65 -1.06 9.66 -11.51
C GLU A 65 -2.31 8.84 -11.84
N ALA A 66 -2.45 7.68 -11.20
CA ALA A 66 -3.51 6.75 -11.49
C ALA A 66 -4.90 7.27 -11.05
N SER A 67 -5.86 7.26 -11.97
CA SER A 67 -7.23 7.74 -11.72
C SER A 67 -8.04 6.85 -10.80
N ALA A 68 -7.63 5.59 -10.63
CA ALA A 68 -8.24 4.59 -9.76
C ALA A 68 -7.17 3.61 -9.27
N MET A 69 -7.48 2.78 -8.28
CA MET A 69 -6.51 1.82 -7.75
C MET A 69 -6.11 0.78 -8.80
N GLU A 70 -7.07 0.34 -9.60
CA GLU A 70 -6.94 -0.65 -10.67
C GLU A 70 -6.12 -0.11 -11.86
N ALA A 71 -6.09 1.22 -12.02
CA ALA A 71 -5.30 1.90 -13.04
C ALA A 71 -3.86 2.20 -12.61
N THR A 72 -3.47 1.81 -11.38
CA THR A 72 -2.10 1.99 -10.89
C THR A 72 -1.16 1.05 -11.63
N ASP A 73 -0.01 1.55 -12.11
CA ASP A 73 1.03 0.72 -12.72
C ASP A 73 1.77 -0.12 -11.67
N TRP A 74 1.13 -1.20 -11.25
CA TRP A 74 1.66 -2.13 -10.25
C TRP A 74 2.93 -2.85 -10.72
N CYS A 75 3.05 -3.13 -12.01
CA CYS A 75 4.25 -3.70 -12.62
C CYS A 75 5.46 -2.79 -12.36
N GLN A 76 5.32 -1.49 -12.63
CA GLN A 76 6.39 -0.52 -12.39
C GLN A 76 6.65 -0.30 -10.89
N ILE A 77 5.61 -0.28 -10.06
CA ILE A 77 5.78 -0.21 -8.59
C ILE A 77 6.57 -1.42 -8.07
N ALA A 78 6.26 -2.63 -8.53
CA ALA A 78 6.98 -3.85 -8.15
C ALA A 78 8.47 -3.75 -8.54
N ALA A 79 8.76 -3.30 -9.76
CA ALA A 79 10.13 -3.07 -10.22
C ALA A 79 10.89 -2.01 -9.39
N LEU A 80 10.21 -0.94 -8.96
CA LEU A 80 10.81 0.06 -8.06
C LEU A 80 11.09 -0.52 -6.67
N TYR A 81 10.21 -1.39 -6.17
CA TYR A 81 10.47 -2.13 -4.93
C TYR A 81 11.60 -3.16 -5.07
N ASP A 82 11.79 -3.79 -6.24
CA ASP A 82 12.97 -4.62 -6.51
C ASP A 82 14.27 -3.81 -6.37
N VAL A 83 14.30 -2.59 -6.93
CA VAL A 83 15.44 -1.67 -6.79
C VAL A 83 15.69 -1.32 -5.32
N LEU A 84 14.64 -1.01 -4.56
CA LEU A 84 14.76 -0.74 -3.13
C LEU A 84 15.26 -1.96 -2.35
N ALA A 85 14.70 -3.14 -2.59
CA ALA A 85 15.05 -4.37 -1.90
C ALA A 85 16.52 -4.76 -2.15
N HIS A 86 17.00 -4.55 -3.38
CA HIS A 86 18.37 -4.87 -3.75
C HIS A 86 19.41 -3.91 -3.13
N ARG A 87 19.11 -2.60 -3.06
CA ARG A 87 20.08 -1.58 -2.63
C ARG A 87 19.97 -1.17 -1.16
N TRP A 88 18.77 -1.22 -0.60
CA TRP A 88 18.45 -0.81 0.77
C TRP A 88 17.50 -1.82 1.42
N PRO A 89 17.95 -3.06 1.66
CA PRO A 89 17.08 -4.11 2.17
C PRO A 89 16.51 -3.71 3.54
N SER A 90 15.18 -3.86 3.68
CA SER A 90 14.51 -3.77 4.98
C SER A 90 13.25 -4.64 4.98
N PRO A 91 12.80 -5.11 6.16
CA PRO A 91 11.59 -5.91 6.25
C PRO A 91 10.35 -5.20 5.69
N VAL A 92 10.24 -3.88 5.89
CA VAL A 92 9.13 -3.07 5.36
C VAL A 92 9.18 -2.98 3.82
N ILE A 93 10.37 -2.87 3.23
CA ILE A 93 10.54 -2.87 1.78
C ILE A 93 10.16 -4.24 1.20
N ALA A 94 10.59 -5.33 1.82
CA ALA A 94 10.27 -6.69 1.38
C ALA A 94 8.75 -6.97 1.47
N LEU A 95 8.11 -6.51 2.55
CA LEU A 95 6.66 -6.58 2.72
C LEU A 95 5.91 -5.84 1.61
N ASN A 96 6.25 -4.57 1.36
CA ASN A 96 5.59 -3.77 0.34
C ASN A 96 5.84 -4.31 -1.08
N ARG A 97 7.04 -4.87 -1.33
CA ARG A 97 7.37 -5.56 -2.58
C ARG A 97 6.42 -6.75 -2.82
N ALA A 98 6.20 -7.59 -1.82
CA ALA A 98 5.30 -8.74 -1.93
C ALA A 98 3.85 -8.31 -2.26
N VAL A 99 3.38 -7.22 -1.64
CA VAL A 99 2.08 -6.63 -1.98
C VAL A 99 2.05 -6.14 -3.43
N ALA A 100 3.06 -5.38 -3.87
CA ALA A 100 3.14 -4.89 -5.24
C ALA A 100 3.14 -6.03 -6.28
N ILE A 101 3.87 -7.12 -6.00
CA ILE A 101 3.84 -8.33 -6.83
C ILE A 101 2.45 -8.97 -6.82
N GLY A 102 1.80 -9.05 -5.66
CA GLY A 102 0.42 -9.55 -5.58
C GLY A 102 -0.58 -8.76 -6.41
N MET A 103 -0.39 -7.45 -6.50
CA MET A 103 -1.23 -6.56 -7.30
C MET A 103 -0.89 -6.59 -8.81
N SER A 104 0.37 -6.89 -9.15
CA SER A 104 0.87 -6.98 -10.53
C SER A 104 0.61 -8.34 -11.16
N ASP A 105 1.08 -9.41 -10.50
CA ASP A 105 1.21 -10.76 -11.07
C ASP A 105 0.14 -11.71 -10.54
N GLY A 106 -0.69 -11.24 -9.61
CA GLY A 106 -1.81 -11.98 -9.03
C GLY A 106 -1.65 -12.23 -7.53
N VAL A 107 -2.77 -12.17 -6.82
CA VAL A 107 -2.82 -12.20 -5.35
C VAL A 107 -2.14 -13.43 -4.75
N ASP A 108 -2.23 -14.59 -5.39
CA ASP A 108 -1.58 -15.82 -4.95
C ASP A 108 -0.05 -15.74 -5.03
N VAL A 109 0.50 -15.03 -6.02
CA VAL A 109 1.94 -14.78 -6.13
C VAL A 109 2.41 -13.90 -4.97
N GLY A 110 1.65 -12.84 -4.67
CA GLY A 110 1.93 -11.97 -3.52
C GLY A 110 1.87 -12.71 -2.19
N LEU A 111 0.88 -13.58 -2.00
CA LEU A 111 0.78 -14.44 -0.81
C LEU A 111 2.01 -15.36 -0.68
N ALA A 112 2.44 -15.98 -1.78
CA ALA A 112 3.63 -16.83 -1.79
C ALA A 112 4.94 -16.05 -1.51
N GLU A 113 5.01 -14.77 -1.88
CA GLU A 113 6.12 -13.89 -1.50
C GLU A 113 6.04 -13.52 0.00
N LEU A 114 4.86 -13.23 0.54
CA LEU A 114 4.66 -12.96 1.98
C LEU A 114 5.00 -14.15 2.88
N ASP A 115 4.67 -15.36 2.43
CA ASP A 115 4.96 -16.60 3.15
C ASP A 115 6.46 -16.93 3.16
N ARG A 116 7.23 -16.38 2.20
CA ARG A 116 8.70 -16.49 2.15
C ARG A 116 9.44 -15.45 3.01
N LEU A 117 8.74 -14.44 3.52
CA LEU A 117 9.34 -13.46 4.41
C LEU A 117 9.73 -14.11 5.75
N GLY A 118 10.87 -13.69 6.28
CA GLY A 118 11.46 -14.28 7.48
C GLY A 118 10.65 -14.05 8.77
N PRO A 119 10.98 -14.81 9.84
CA PRO A 119 10.26 -14.78 11.11
C PRO A 119 10.31 -13.42 11.82
N GLU A 120 11.23 -12.54 11.45
CA GLU A 120 11.31 -11.17 11.95
C GLU A 120 10.04 -10.35 11.69
N LEU A 121 9.22 -10.77 10.71
CA LEU A 121 7.93 -10.15 10.41
C LEU A 121 6.73 -10.92 10.96
N ASP A 122 6.92 -12.06 11.64
CA ASP A 122 5.82 -12.85 12.25
C ASP A 122 5.06 -12.06 13.31
N GLY A 123 5.75 -11.19 14.06
CA GLY A 123 5.12 -10.30 15.05
C GLY A 123 4.69 -8.94 14.49
N TYR A 124 4.92 -8.69 13.21
CA TYR A 124 4.67 -7.38 12.63
C TYR A 124 3.24 -7.30 12.10
N HIS A 125 2.37 -6.58 12.82
CA HIS A 125 0.95 -6.47 12.48
C HIS A 125 0.69 -6.01 11.04
N LEU A 126 1.57 -5.19 10.44
CA LEU A 126 1.42 -4.78 9.04
C LEU A 126 1.59 -5.95 8.06
N ARG A 127 2.36 -6.99 8.40
CA ARG A 127 2.39 -8.23 7.60
C ARG A 127 1.03 -8.92 7.63
N HIS A 128 0.43 -9.05 8.80
CA HIS A 128 -0.90 -9.62 8.94
C HIS A 128 -1.95 -8.80 8.21
N ALA A 129 -1.89 -7.46 8.29
CA ALA A 129 -2.78 -6.58 7.55
C ALA A 129 -2.65 -6.76 6.02
N ALA A 130 -1.42 -6.83 5.51
CA ALA A 130 -1.15 -7.05 4.08
C ALA A 130 -1.65 -8.43 3.62
N ARG A 131 -1.39 -9.48 4.41
CA ARG A 131 -1.85 -10.85 4.12
C ARG A 131 -3.38 -10.94 4.14
N ALA A 132 -4.02 -10.31 5.12
CA ALA A 132 -5.48 -10.23 5.22
C ALA A 132 -6.10 -9.58 3.98
N ASP A 133 -5.54 -8.47 3.50
CA ASP A 133 -6.05 -7.78 2.31
C ASP A 133 -5.89 -8.62 1.04
N LEU A 134 -4.75 -9.28 0.83
CA LEU A 134 -4.55 -10.17 -0.31
C LEU A 134 -5.51 -11.38 -0.26
N LEU A 135 -5.71 -11.98 0.91
CA LEU A 135 -6.67 -13.08 1.09
C LEU A 135 -8.11 -12.64 0.82
N ARG A 136 -8.48 -11.44 1.26
CA ARG A 136 -9.79 -10.84 0.98
C ARG A 136 -9.99 -10.68 -0.53
N ARG A 137 -9.01 -10.10 -1.24
CA ARG A 137 -9.04 -9.95 -2.71
C ARG A 137 -9.08 -11.29 -3.44
N ALA A 138 -8.48 -12.34 -2.86
CA ALA A 138 -8.54 -13.70 -3.38
C ALA A 138 -9.87 -14.42 -3.07
N GLY A 139 -10.81 -13.79 -2.35
CA GLY A 139 -12.06 -14.42 -1.90
C GLY A 139 -11.87 -15.45 -0.78
N ARG A 140 -10.67 -15.54 -0.18
CA ARG A 140 -10.33 -16.47 0.92
C ARG A 140 -10.74 -15.86 2.27
N LEU A 141 -12.04 -15.54 2.39
CA LEU A 141 -12.59 -14.72 3.47
C LEU A 141 -12.32 -15.28 4.88
N PRO A 142 -12.48 -16.59 5.18
CA PRO A 142 -12.21 -17.11 6.52
C PRO A 142 -10.75 -16.91 6.95
N GLU A 143 -9.81 -17.07 6.02
CA GLU A 143 -8.39 -16.86 6.28
C GLU A 143 -8.08 -15.38 6.45
N ALA A 144 -8.72 -14.51 5.66
CA ALA A 144 -8.59 -13.06 5.79
C ALA A 144 -9.05 -12.58 7.18
N VAL A 145 -10.15 -13.10 7.71
CA VAL A 145 -10.63 -12.78 9.07
C VAL A 145 -9.58 -13.11 10.13
N CYS A 146 -8.97 -14.30 10.05
CA CYS A 146 -7.92 -14.70 10.99
C CYS A 146 -6.69 -13.77 10.95
N GLU A 147 -6.28 -13.34 9.76
CA GLU A 147 -5.17 -12.39 9.63
C GLU A 147 -5.55 -10.98 10.09
N TYR A 148 -6.78 -10.53 9.85
CA TYR A 148 -7.26 -9.27 10.43
C TYR A 148 -7.26 -9.29 11.96
N ASP A 149 -7.67 -10.40 12.60
CA ASP A 149 -7.63 -10.54 14.07
C ASP A 149 -6.20 -10.40 14.63
N ARG A 150 -5.21 -10.98 13.94
CA ARG A 150 -3.79 -10.82 14.28
C ARG A 150 -3.31 -9.39 14.07
N ALA A 151 -3.70 -8.75 12.97
CA ALA A 151 -3.34 -7.37 12.68
C ALA A 151 -3.92 -6.41 13.73
N ILE A 152 -5.21 -6.56 14.09
CA ILE A 152 -5.91 -5.75 15.10
C ILE A 152 -5.21 -5.83 16.46
N SER A 153 -4.76 -7.03 16.84
CA SER A 153 -4.09 -7.27 18.13
C SER A 153 -2.76 -6.51 18.27
N GLY A 154 -2.09 -6.19 17.15
CA GLY A 154 -0.82 -5.45 17.15
C GLY A 154 -0.92 -4.00 16.67
N ALA A 155 -2.12 -3.51 16.32
CA ALA A 155 -2.33 -2.14 15.85
C ALA A 155 -1.99 -1.11 16.94
N GLY A 156 -1.17 -0.12 16.58
CA GLY A 156 -0.59 0.83 17.52
C GLY A 156 -1.45 2.08 17.77
N THR A 157 -2.36 2.39 16.84
CA THR A 157 -3.20 3.59 16.91
C THR A 157 -4.68 3.26 16.74
N GLU A 158 -5.53 4.09 17.35
CA GLU A 158 -7.00 3.89 17.28
C GLU A 158 -7.55 3.98 15.85
N PRO A 159 -7.11 4.93 14.99
CA PRO A 159 -7.56 4.97 13.59
C PRO A 159 -7.18 3.71 12.81
N GLU A 160 -5.98 3.19 13.02
CA GLU A 160 -5.51 1.95 12.39
C GLU A 160 -6.35 0.75 12.85
N ARG A 161 -6.61 0.63 14.15
CA ARG A 161 -7.44 -0.44 14.71
C ARG A 161 -8.87 -0.38 14.15
N SER A 162 -9.49 0.80 14.18
CA SER A 162 -10.84 1.04 13.65
C SER A 162 -10.96 0.65 12.17
N TYR A 163 -9.94 0.97 11.37
CA TYR A 163 -9.89 0.56 9.97
C TYR A 163 -9.86 -0.96 9.81
N LEU A 164 -8.95 -1.64 10.52
CA LEU A 164 -8.81 -3.10 10.42
C LEU A 164 -10.08 -3.83 10.90
N GLU A 165 -10.73 -3.34 11.97
CA GLU A 165 -12.00 -3.86 12.46
C GLU A 165 -13.14 -3.66 11.44
N ARG A 166 -13.19 -2.51 10.76
CA ARG A 166 -14.16 -2.27 9.68
C ARG A 166 -13.97 -3.27 8.54
N ARG A 167 -12.75 -3.42 8.02
CA ARG A 167 -12.45 -4.40 6.94
C ARG A 167 -12.78 -5.83 7.35
N ARG A 168 -12.42 -6.21 8.58
CA ARG A 168 -12.79 -7.53 9.12
C ARG A 168 -14.30 -7.77 9.10
N ARG A 169 -15.11 -6.80 9.50
CA ARG A 169 -16.58 -6.90 9.49
C ARG A 169 -17.14 -7.03 8.07
N GLU A 170 -16.59 -6.30 7.11
CA GLU A 170 -16.98 -6.40 5.70
C GLU A 170 -16.72 -7.81 5.15
N VAL A 171 -15.53 -8.35 5.41
CA VAL A 171 -15.16 -9.73 5.05
C VAL A 171 -16.10 -10.75 5.68
N GLN A 172 -16.46 -10.57 6.96
CA GLN A 172 -17.42 -11.46 7.65
C GLN A 172 -18.83 -11.37 7.07
N ALA A 173 -19.25 -10.19 6.60
CA ALA A 173 -20.53 -9.98 5.95
C ALA A 173 -20.57 -10.49 4.50
N GLY A 174 -19.43 -10.93 3.94
CA GLY A 174 -19.31 -11.31 2.53
C GLY A 174 -19.38 -10.13 1.56
N ILE A 175 -19.14 -8.91 2.06
CA ILE A 175 -19.12 -7.68 1.27
C ILE A 175 -17.65 -7.46 0.86
N SER A 176 -17.35 -7.54 -0.44
CA SER A 176 -16.00 -7.41 -0.99
C SER A 176 -15.70 -6.02 -1.55
#